data_AF-A0A832Q9B4-F1
#
_entry.id   AF-A0A832Q9B4-F1
#
_cell.length_a   1.000
_cell.length_b   1.000
_cell.length_c   1.000
_cell.angle_alpha   90.00
_cell.angle_beta   90.00
_cell.angle_gamma   90.00
#
_symmetry.space_group_name_H-M   'P 1'
#
loop_
_entity.id
_entity.type
_entity.pdbx_description
1 polymer ?
#
loop_
_entity_poly.entity_id
_entity_poly.type
_entity_poly.pdbx_seq_one_letter_code
_entity_poly.pdbx_strand_id
1 'polypeptide(L)'
;MNDSNNTPHQREPAEDRKEKHGFFDVLKSVLWGALGVQSNKNREKDFQHGSLKVFMVAGTIFTVVFILVVMTVVKLALRNTGL
;
A
#
# COMPACT_ATOMS: atom_id res chain seq x y z
N MET A 1 33.71 49.99 15.46
CA MET A 1 33.55 48.80 16.33
C MET A 1 32.22 48.90 17.07
N ASN A 2 31.24 48.06 16.70
CA ASN A 2 30.41 47.30 17.63
C ASN A 2 29.67 46.22 16.83
N ASP A 3 30.24 45.03 16.81
CA ASP A 3 29.61 43.80 16.37
C ASP A 3 28.59 43.37 17.43
N SER A 4 27.30 43.29 17.08
CA SER A 4 26.26 42.54 17.82
C SER A 4 24.90 42.67 17.12
N ASN A 5 24.57 41.75 16.21
CA ASN A 5 23.59 40.72 16.54
C ASN A 5 23.35 39.78 15.34
N ASN A 6 23.78 38.56 15.58
CA ASN A 6 23.52 37.33 14.85
C ASN A 6 22.02 37.11 14.57
N THR A 7 21.65 36.75 13.34
CA THR A 7 20.63 35.72 13.17
C THR A 7 21.07 34.76 12.06
N PRO A 8 21.28 33.48 12.38
CA PRO A 8 21.74 32.47 11.45
C PRO A 8 20.61 32.01 10.52
N HIS A 9 21.03 31.51 9.36
CA HIS A 9 20.27 30.76 8.36
C HIS A 9 19.11 29.92 8.92
N GLN A 10 17.97 29.93 8.22
CA GLN A 10 17.40 28.70 7.62
C GLN A 10 16.19 29.02 6.72
N ARG A 11 16.24 28.46 5.50
CA ARG A 11 15.07 28.32 4.63
C ARG A 11 14.28 27.12 5.16
N GLU A 12 13.03 27.29 5.55
CA GLU A 12 12.12 26.17 5.81
C GLU A 12 10.99 26.19 4.78
N PRO A 13 11.05 25.33 3.74
CA PRO A 13 9.91 25.01 2.91
C PRO A 13 9.07 23.89 3.53
N ALA A 14 7.75 24.08 3.43
CA ALA A 14 6.68 23.10 3.56
C ALA A 14 6.45 22.51 4.96
N GLU A 15 5.43 23.05 5.63
CA GLU A 15 4.67 22.37 6.66
C GLU A 15 4.42 20.89 6.32
N ASP A 16 4.94 20.01 7.16
CA ASP A 16 4.44 18.65 7.37
C ASP A 16 3.03 18.75 7.98
N ARG A 17 2.04 19.07 7.15
CA ARG A 17 0.65 18.74 7.47
C ARG A 17 0.58 17.22 7.49
N LYS A 18 0.76 16.65 8.67
CA LYS A 18 0.28 15.31 9.00
C LYS A 18 -1.23 15.29 8.78
N GLU A 19 -1.63 15.13 7.52
CA GLU A 19 -3.00 14.76 7.19
C GLU A 19 -3.24 13.46 7.92
N LYS A 20 -4.07 13.54 8.97
CA LYS A 20 -4.59 12.36 9.64
C LYS A 20 -5.28 11.57 8.53
N HIS A 21 -4.58 10.55 8.02
CA HIS A 21 -5.09 9.69 6.97
C HIS A 21 -6.50 9.30 7.37
N GLY A 22 -7.48 9.83 6.64
CA GLY A 22 -8.87 9.55 6.95
C GLY A 22 -9.08 8.05 6.82
N PHE A 23 -10.14 7.52 7.43
CA PHE A 23 -10.54 6.13 7.20
C PHE A 23 -10.61 5.78 5.70
N PHE A 24 -11.01 6.75 4.87
CA PHE A 24 -11.01 6.63 3.41
C PHE A 24 -9.61 6.48 2.79
N ASP A 25 -8.59 7.13 3.33
CA ASP A 25 -7.22 7.03 2.82
C ASP A 25 -6.59 5.69 3.18
N VAL A 26 -6.89 5.17 4.37
CA VAL A 26 -6.50 3.82 4.78
C VAL A 26 -7.16 2.77 3.87
N LEU A 27 -8.47 2.90 3.61
CA LEU A 27 -9.18 2.00 2.71
C LEU A 27 -8.61 2.05 1.29
N LYS A 28 -8.33 3.25 0.75
CA LYS A 28 -7.67 3.41 -0.55
C LYS A 28 -6.28 2.76 -0.55
N SER A 29 -5.48 3.00 0.49
CA SER A 29 -4.14 2.43 0.62
C SER A 29 -4.16 0.89 0.61
N VAL A 30 -5.11 0.28 1.33
CA VAL A 30 -5.34 -1.17 1.31
C VAL A 30 -5.78 -1.65 -0.06
N LEU A 31 -6.66 -0.92 -0.76
CA LEU A 31 -7.08 -1.23 -2.13
C LEU A 31 -5.90 -1.16 -3.11
N TRP A 32 -5.07 -0.12 -3.05
CA TRP A 32 -3.89 0.02 -3.90
C TRP A 32 -2.84 -1.06 -3.60
N GLY A 33 -2.68 -1.45 -2.34
CA GLY A 33 -1.86 -2.59 -1.93
C GLY A 33 -2.40 -3.91 -2.47
N ALA A 34 -3.72 -4.13 -2.42
CA ALA A 34 -4.38 -5.32 -2.96
C ALA A 34 -4.34 -5.40 -4.50
N LEU A 35 -4.37 -4.25 -5.18
CA LEU A 35 -4.18 -4.13 -6.62
C LEU A 35 -2.70 -4.20 -7.05
N GLY A 36 -1.77 -4.30 -6.08
CA GLY A 36 -0.34 -4.47 -6.34
C GLY A 36 0.44 -3.19 -6.66
N VAL A 37 -0.16 -2.00 -6.45
CA VAL A 37 0.40 -0.68 -6.78
C VAL A 37 1.05 0.01 -5.56
N GLN A 38 1.46 -0.78 -4.56
CA GLN A 38 2.13 -0.25 -3.38
C GLN A 38 3.44 0.46 -3.77
N SER A 39 3.57 1.72 -3.32
CA SER A 39 4.65 2.65 -3.68
C SER A 39 6.05 2.03 -3.54
N ASN A 40 6.91 2.33 -4.52
CA ASN A 40 8.26 1.79 -4.66
C ASN A 40 9.16 2.04 -3.43
N LYS A 41 8.81 3.01 -2.58
CA LYS A 41 9.53 3.36 -1.33
C LYS A 41 9.51 2.23 -0.29
N ASN A 42 8.42 1.46 -0.19
CA ASN A 42 8.38 0.26 0.66
C ASN A 42 9.13 -0.91 0.00
N ARG A 43 9.05 -0.97 -1.34
CA ARG A 43 9.68 -1.99 -2.17
C ARG A 43 11.21 -1.93 -2.09
N GLU A 44 11.81 -0.75 -2.19
CA GLU A 44 13.27 -0.53 -2.13
C GLU A 44 13.89 -1.10 -0.84
N LYS A 45 13.15 -1.00 0.26
CA LYS A 45 13.55 -1.49 1.58
C LYS A 45 13.41 -3.01 1.69
N ASP A 46 12.38 -3.58 1.08
CA ASP A 46 12.18 -5.04 1.04
C ASP A 46 13.15 -5.72 0.03
N PHE A 47 13.54 -5.02 -1.05
CA PHE A 47 14.48 -5.52 -2.06
C PHE A 47 15.90 -5.72 -1.51
N GLN A 48 16.31 -4.92 -0.52
CA GLN A 48 17.64 -5.05 0.08
C GLN A 48 17.80 -6.33 0.91
N HIS A 49 16.72 -6.92 1.45
CA HIS A 49 16.83 -8.01 2.45
C HIS A 49 15.99 -9.27 2.16
N GLY A 50 15.06 -9.32 1.21
CA GLY A 50 14.38 -10.60 0.88
C GLY A 50 13.04 -10.57 0.14
N SER A 51 12.68 -9.47 -0.52
CA SER A 51 11.32 -9.22 -1.06
C SER A 51 10.73 -10.30 -1.96
N LEU A 52 11.54 -11.02 -2.75
CA LEU A 52 11.00 -11.97 -3.74
C LEU A 52 10.19 -13.10 -3.08
N LYS A 53 10.62 -13.60 -1.91
CA LYS A 53 9.89 -14.65 -1.18
C LYS A 53 8.55 -14.13 -0.65
N VAL A 54 8.50 -12.88 -0.19
CA VAL A 54 7.27 -12.25 0.32
C VAL A 54 6.24 -12.08 -0.80
N PHE A 55 6.68 -11.61 -1.97
CA PHE A 55 5.82 -11.50 -3.15
C PHE A 55 5.30 -12.86 -3.63
N MET A 56 6.12 -13.91 -3.62
CA MET A 56 5.67 -15.27 -3.99
C MET A 56 4.62 -15.82 -3.03
N VAL A 57 4.80 -15.64 -1.72
CA VAL A 57 3.82 -16.08 -0.70
C VAL A 57 2.53 -15.26 -0.81
N ALA A 58 2.62 -13.94 -0.91
CA ALA A 58 1.45 -13.07 -1.09
C ALA A 58 0.69 -13.40 -2.38
N GLY A 59 1.41 -13.62 -3.49
CA GLY A 59 0.84 -14.05 -4.76
C GLY A 59 0.12 -15.39 -4.64
N THR A 60 0.72 -16.36 -3.96
CA THR A 60 0.11 -17.68 -3.75
C THR A 60 -1.17 -17.58 -2.92
N ILE A 61 -1.15 -16.83 -1.82
CA ILE A 61 -2.35 -16.59 -0.99
C ILE A 61 -3.44 -15.91 -1.81
N PHE A 62 -3.09 -14.89 -2.59
CA PHE A 62 -4.03 -14.20 -3.47
C PHE A 62 -4.64 -15.15 -4.51
N THR A 63 -3.82 -15.99 -5.15
CA THR A 63 -4.30 -16.99 -6.14
C THR A 63 -5.27 -17.98 -5.51
N VAL A 64 -4.98 -18.50 -4.31
CA VAL A 64 -5.88 -19.42 -3.61
C VAL A 64 -7.22 -18.75 -3.32
N VAL A 65 -7.20 -17.53 -2.78
CA VAL A 65 -8.43 -16.76 -2.50
C VAL A 65 -9.19 -16.50 -3.79
N PHE A 66 -8.51 -16.10 -4.87
CA PHE A 66 -9.12 -15.84 -6.17
C PHE A 66 -9.85 -17.07 -6.73
N ILE A 67 -9.23 -18.25 -6.68
CA ILE A 67 -9.84 -19.51 -7.11
C ILE A 67 -11.11 -19.79 -6.30
N LEU A 68 -11.07 -19.62 -4.97
CA LEU A 68 -12.25 -19.84 -4.12
C LEU A 68 -13.40 -18.90 -4.45
N VAL A 69 -13.09 -17.64 -4.77
CA VAL A 69 -14.09 -16.66 -5.22
C VAL A 69 -14.72 -17.12 -6.53
N VAL A 70 -13.92 -17.47 -7.54
CA VAL A 70 -14.42 -17.95 -8.83
C VAL A 70 -15.27 -19.21 -8.65
N MET A 71 -14.82 -20.18 -7.85
CA MET A 71 -15.59 -21.39 -7.55
C MET A 71 -16.93 -21.08 -6.90
N THR A 72 -16.97 -20.11 -5.98
CA THR A 72 -18.20 -19.71 -5.30
C THR A 72 -19.18 -19.09 -6.29
N VAL A 73 -18.71 -18.20 -7.16
CA VAL A 73 -19.52 -17.58 -8.21
C VAL A 73 -20.05 -18.64 -9.17
N VAL A 74 -19.21 -19.57 -9.63
CA VAL A 74 -19.64 -20.67 -10.51
C VAL A 74 -20.68 -21.55 -9.84
N LYS A 75 -20.49 -21.95 -8.59
CA LYS A 75 -21.47 -22.74 -7.84
C LYS A 75 -22.80 -22.01 -7.68
N LEU A 76 -22.77 -20.70 -7.42
CA LEU A 76 -23.98 -19.89 -7.33
C LEU A 76 -24.69 -19.78 -8.67
N ALA A 77 -23.93 -19.59 -9.76
CA ALA A 77 -24.47 -19.55 -11.11
C ALA A 77 -25.13 -20.87 -11.50
N LEU A 78 -24.49 -22.01 -11.24
CA LEU A 78 -25.04 -23.34 -11.53
C LEU A 78 -26.34 -23.60 -10.77
N ARG A 79 -26.37 -23.29 -9.47
CA ARG A 79 -27.59 -23.37 -8.65
C ARG A 79 -28.71 -22.50 -9.21
N ASN A 80 -28.40 -21.30 -9.71
CA ASN A 80 -29.39 -20.40 -10.30
C ASN A 80 -29.90 -20.90 -11.67
N THR A 81 -29.12 -21.71 -12.39
CA THR A 81 -29.55 -22.34 -13.65
C THR A 81 -30.31 -23.66 -13.46
N GLY A 82 -30.45 -24.15 -12.22
CA GLY A 82 -31.20 -25.39 -11.91
C GLY A 82 -30.41 -26.68 -12.11
N LEU A 83 -29.07 -26.62 -12.15
CA LEU A 83 -28.15 -27.77 -12.09
C LEU A 83 -27.65 -28.03 -10.66
#